data_AF-S3ZCN9-F1
#
_entry.id   AF-S3ZCN9-F1
#
_cell.length_a   1.000
_cell.length_b   1.000
_cell.length_c   1.000
_cell.angle_alpha   90.00
_cell.angle_beta   90.00
_cell.angle_gamma   90.00
#
_symmetry.space_group_name_H-M   'P 1'
#
loop_
_entity.id
_entity.type
_entity.pdbx_description
1 polymer ?
#
loop_
_entity_poly.entity_id
_entity_poly.type
_entity_poly.pdbx_seq_one_letter_code
_entity_poly.pdbx_strand_id
1 'polypeptide(L)'
;MDKVFLLSDVDEFYDQLEKIFKGNQTDVQGRWVVSNPCFEIWLYYCYLDSPEKVLGCLKTEPITTRSKKMKALGNTLVSGGLNPCLAFENMLNGIEHCIAYYAEDDNRITVLYATQMHEMVQYL
;
A
#
# COMPACT_ATOMS: atom_id res chain seq x y z
N MET A 1 0.50 -10.42 -23.76
CA MET A 1 -0.45 -11.11 -22.87
C MET A 1 -0.78 -10.14 -21.76
N ASP A 2 -2.07 -9.88 -21.55
CA ASP A 2 -2.50 -8.87 -20.58
C ASP A 2 -2.18 -9.31 -19.16
N LYS A 3 -1.86 -8.34 -18.30
CA LYS A 3 -1.58 -8.57 -16.88
C LYS A 3 -2.78 -8.10 -16.07
N VAL A 4 -3.31 -8.98 -15.24
CA VAL A 4 -4.39 -8.65 -14.30
C VAL A 4 -3.79 -8.46 -12.92
N PHE A 5 -4.11 -7.34 -12.27
CA PHE A 5 -3.71 -7.06 -10.90
C PHE A 5 -4.95 -6.93 -10.01
N LEU A 6 -4.83 -7.42 -8.77
CA LEU A 6 -5.87 -7.37 -7.75
C LEU A 6 -5.34 -6.53 -6.58
N LEU A 7 -5.90 -5.33 -6.38
CA LEU A 7 -5.50 -4.43 -5.31
C LEU A 7 -6.29 -4.74 -4.02
N SER A 8 -5.60 -4.79 -2.88
CA SER A 8 -6.23 -4.98 -1.57
C SER A 8 -5.54 -4.20 -0.46
N ASP A 9 -6.35 -3.73 0.48
CA ASP A 9 -5.91 -3.10 1.72
C ASP A 9 -5.73 -4.17 2.81
N VAL A 10 -4.73 -4.03 3.67
CA VAL A 10 -4.48 -5.01 4.74
C VAL A 10 -5.42 -4.85 5.92
N ASP A 11 -5.78 -3.62 6.27
CA ASP A 11 -6.42 -3.33 7.56
C ASP A 11 -7.79 -4.00 7.75
N GLU A 12 -8.55 -4.17 6.67
CA GLU A 12 -9.86 -4.83 6.64
C GLU A 12 -9.77 -6.31 6.19
N PHE A 13 -8.72 -6.69 5.46
CA PHE A 13 -8.68 -7.97 4.75
C PHE A 13 -7.52 -8.91 5.13
N TYR A 14 -6.76 -8.63 6.20
CA TYR A 14 -5.61 -9.47 6.60
C TYR A 14 -5.95 -10.96 6.66
N ASP A 15 -7.00 -11.35 7.38
CA ASP A 15 -7.38 -12.77 7.56
C ASP A 15 -7.80 -13.43 6.24
N GLN A 16 -8.40 -12.66 5.32
CA GLN A 16 -8.78 -13.12 3.99
C GLN A 16 -7.54 -13.30 3.11
N LEU A 17 -6.63 -12.33 3.12
CA LEU A 17 -5.36 -12.38 2.39
C LEU A 17 -4.51 -13.57 2.85
N GLU A 18 -4.43 -13.80 4.16
CA GLU A 18 -3.69 -14.94 4.74
C GLU A 18 -4.24 -16.27 4.20
N LYS A 19 -5.57 -16.44 4.18
CA LYS A 19 -6.22 -17.64 3.63
C LYS A 19 -5.94 -17.80 2.14
N ILE A 20 -5.99 -16.72 1.37
CA ILE A 20 -5.72 -16.72 -0.07
C ILE A 20 -4.25 -17.09 -0.34
N PHE A 21 -3.31 -16.56 0.44
CA PHE A 21 -1.87 -16.79 0.26
C PHE A 21 -1.39 -18.15 0.77
N LYS A 22 -2.14 -18.79 1.68
CA LYS A 22 -1.92 -20.18 2.12
C LYS A 22 -2.53 -21.22 1.18
N GLY A 23 -3.48 -20.84 0.33
CA GLY A 23 -4.09 -21.74 -0.67
C GLY A 23 -3.13 -22.12 -1.80
N ASN A 24 -3.34 -23.28 -2.43
CA ASN A 24 -2.59 -23.68 -3.63
C ASN A 24 -2.88 -22.70 -4.78
N GLN A 25 -1.94 -21.80 -5.07
CA GLN A 25 -2.01 -20.81 -6.14
C GLN A 25 -1.68 -21.40 -7.52
N THR A 26 -2.15 -22.60 -7.83
CA THR A 26 -1.76 -23.30 -9.06
C THR A 26 -2.39 -22.75 -10.34
N ASP A 27 -3.21 -21.70 -10.29
CA ASP A 27 -3.82 -21.14 -11.50
C ASP A 27 -4.36 -19.69 -11.36
N VAL A 28 -3.70 -18.84 -10.57
CA VAL A 28 -4.20 -17.47 -10.38
C VAL A 28 -3.80 -16.60 -11.57
N GLN A 29 -4.77 -16.29 -12.44
CA GLN A 29 -4.60 -15.44 -13.62
C GLN A 29 -4.27 -13.96 -13.27
N GLY A 30 -4.20 -13.60 -11.99
CA GLY A 30 -3.93 -12.25 -11.51
C GLY A 30 -2.90 -12.19 -10.38
N ARG A 31 -2.18 -11.06 -10.31
CA ARG A 31 -1.19 -10.77 -9.26
C ARG A 31 -1.80 -9.87 -8.19
N TRP A 32 -1.68 -10.27 -6.94
CA TRP A 32 -2.11 -9.42 -5.82
C TRP A 32 -1.15 -8.25 -5.64
N VAL A 33 -1.71 -7.09 -5.32
CA VAL A 33 -1.00 -5.88 -4.90
C VAL A 33 -1.61 -5.48 -3.58
N VAL A 34 -0.86 -5.65 -2.51
CA VAL A 34 -1.33 -5.42 -1.14
C VAL A 34 -0.69 -4.16 -0.57
N SER A 35 -1.48 -3.34 0.14
CA SER A 35 -1.03 -2.10 0.79
C SER A 35 -1.45 -2.06 2.26
N ASN A 36 -0.54 -1.66 3.15
CA ASN A 36 -0.81 -1.64 4.60
C ASN A 36 -0.56 -0.25 5.23
N PRO A 37 -1.59 0.40 5.80
CA PRO A 37 -2.92 -0.15 6.03
C PRO A 37 -3.80 -0.20 4.78
N CYS A 38 -3.56 0.69 3.82
CA CYS A 38 -4.41 0.86 2.65
C CYS A 38 -3.67 1.53 1.48
N PHE A 39 -4.32 1.60 0.31
CA PHE A 39 -3.79 2.21 -0.92
C PHE A 39 -3.22 3.63 -0.75
N GLU A 40 -3.71 4.43 0.19
CA GLU A 40 -3.17 5.77 0.47
C GLU A 40 -1.67 5.78 0.84
N ILE A 41 -1.08 4.65 1.22
CA ILE A 41 0.37 4.53 1.40
C ILE A 41 1.13 4.69 0.08
N TRP A 42 0.60 4.15 -1.01
CA TRP A 42 1.17 4.40 -2.34
C TRP A 42 1.08 5.88 -2.70
N LEU A 43 -0.09 6.49 -2.47
CA LEU A 43 -0.26 7.92 -2.73
C LEU A 43 0.68 8.76 -1.86
N TYR A 44 0.85 8.40 -0.59
CA TYR A 44 1.82 9.03 0.30
C TYR A 44 3.22 9.00 -0.30
N TYR A 45 3.67 7.85 -0.81
CA TYR A 45 4.99 7.70 -1.41
C TYR A 45 5.19 8.49 -2.70
N CYS A 46 4.14 8.77 -3.46
CA CYS A 46 4.22 9.70 -4.58
C CYS A 46 4.57 11.13 -4.15
N TYR A 47 4.33 11.54 -2.89
CA TYR A 47 4.54 12.91 -2.43
C TYR A 47 5.60 13.06 -1.33
N LEU A 48 5.80 12.03 -0.49
CA LEU A 48 6.56 12.08 0.75
C LEU A 48 7.33 10.75 0.95
N ASP A 49 8.33 10.75 1.83
CA ASP A 49 9.31 9.66 1.94
C ASP A 49 9.60 9.21 3.38
N SER A 50 8.93 9.80 4.38
CA SER A 50 9.31 9.69 5.79
C SER A 50 8.18 9.09 6.65
N PRO A 51 7.68 7.88 6.34
CA PRO A 51 6.45 7.33 6.91
C PRO A 51 6.55 7.18 8.42
N GLU A 52 7.71 6.79 8.95
CA GLU A 52 7.95 6.63 10.38
C GLU A 52 7.78 7.94 11.17
N LYS A 53 8.29 9.04 10.61
CA LYS A 53 8.23 10.36 11.24
C LYS A 53 6.82 10.97 11.16
N VAL A 54 6.15 10.76 10.03
CA VAL A 54 4.91 11.46 9.68
C VAL A 54 3.67 10.65 10.05
N LEU A 55 3.74 9.33 9.88
CA LEU A 55 2.64 8.39 10.08
C LEU A 55 2.84 7.53 11.34
N GLY A 56 3.84 7.82 12.17
CA GLY A 56 4.20 7.03 13.37
C GLY A 56 3.04 6.77 14.33
N CYS A 57 2.03 7.65 14.35
CA CYS A 57 0.82 7.43 15.16
C CYS A 57 0.00 6.20 14.73
N LEU A 58 0.17 5.71 13.49
CA LEU A 58 -0.50 4.49 13.01
C LEU A 58 -0.02 3.23 13.73
N LYS A 59 1.20 3.23 14.31
CA LYS A 59 1.71 2.10 15.09
C LYS A 59 0.83 1.77 16.29
N THR A 60 0.33 2.81 16.97
CA THR A 60 -0.52 2.70 18.16
C THR A 60 -2.02 2.68 17.84
N GLU A 61 -2.40 2.98 16.60
CA GLU A 61 -3.80 2.94 16.15
C GLU A 61 -4.25 1.47 15.99
N PRO A 62 -5.46 1.11 16.46
CA PRO A 62 -6.05 -0.20 16.21
C PRO A 62 -6.06 -0.55 14.72
N ILE A 63 -5.77 -1.80 14.38
CA ILE A 63 -5.64 -2.26 12.97
C ILE A 63 -6.85 -1.82 12.14
N THR A 64 -8.06 -2.07 12.64
CA THR A 64 -9.34 -1.76 11.96
C THR A 64 -9.62 -0.28 11.74
N THR A 65 -8.86 0.63 12.36
CA THR A 65 -9.01 2.09 12.20
C THR A 65 -7.81 2.75 11.54
N ARG A 66 -6.75 2.00 11.21
CA ARG A 66 -5.53 2.53 10.59
C ARG A 66 -5.78 3.16 9.22
N SER A 67 -6.55 2.54 8.32
CA SER A 67 -6.83 3.17 7.01
C SER A 67 -7.59 4.49 7.17
N LYS A 68 -8.59 4.52 8.05
CA LYS A 68 -9.35 5.73 8.34
C LYS A 68 -8.45 6.85 8.88
N LYS A 69 -7.53 6.51 9.79
CA LYS A 69 -6.54 7.45 10.32
C LYS A 69 -5.58 7.92 9.22
N MET A 70 -5.09 7.02 8.37
CA MET A 70 -4.21 7.34 7.23
C MET A 70 -4.88 8.33 6.26
N LYS A 71 -6.13 8.05 5.86
CA LYS A 71 -6.94 8.92 4.99
C LYS A 71 -7.13 10.31 5.60
N ALA A 72 -7.40 10.38 6.90
CA ALA A 72 -7.54 11.66 7.61
C ALA A 72 -6.22 12.45 7.65
N LEU A 73 -5.08 11.78 7.85
CA LEU A 73 -3.76 12.40 7.83
C LEU A 73 -3.42 12.93 6.43
N GLY A 74 -3.68 12.17 5.37
CA GLY A 74 -3.36 12.56 3.99
C GLY A 74 -3.86 13.97 3.61
N ASN A 75 -5.06 14.35 4.08
CA ASN A 75 -5.63 15.68 3.85
C ASN A 75 -4.88 16.83 4.53
N THR A 76 -4.02 16.53 5.50
CA THR A 76 -3.25 17.51 6.29
C THR A 76 -1.77 17.55 5.91
N LEU A 77 -1.26 16.49 5.27
CA LEU A 77 0.18 16.33 5.00
C LEU A 77 0.65 17.07 3.75
N VAL A 78 -0.20 17.17 2.74
CA VAL A 78 0.10 17.81 1.46
C VAL A 78 -0.99 18.84 1.17
N SER A 79 -0.59 20.04 0.74
CA SER A 79 -1.58 21.05 0.31
C SER A 79 -2.33 20.55 -0.92
N GLY A 80 -3.65 20.47 -0.84
CA GLY A 80 -4.47 19.81 -1.87
C GLY A 80 -4.64 18.30 -1.69
N GLY A 81 -4.07 17.72 -0.64
CA GLY A 81 -4.18 16.30 -0.28
C GLY A 81 -3.32 15.36 -1.14
N LEU A 82 -3.40 14.07 -0.82
CA LEU A 82 -2.77 12.99 -1.60
C LEU A 82 -3.59 12.74 -2.87
N ASN A 83 -3.51 13.64 -3.85
CA ASN A 83 -4.37 13.63 -5.03
C ASN A 83 -4.01 12.48 -5.99
N PRO A 84 -4.86 11.45 -6.17
CA PRO A 84 -4.54 10.31 -7.04
C PRO A 84 -4.39 10.70 -8.52
N CYS A 85 -5.03 11.79 -8.98
CA CYS A 85 -4.88 12.26 -10.37
C CYS A 85 -3.48 12.82 -10.66
N LEU A 86 -2.82 13.39 -9.65
CA LEU A 86 -1.48 13.97 -9.76
C LEU A 86 -0.38 13.00 -9.29
N ALA A 87 -0.75 11.90 -8.62
CA ALA A 87 0.19 10.89 -8.16
C ALA A 87 0.97 10.24 -9.33
N PHE A 88 0.34 10.17 -10.53
CA PHE A 88 0.99 9.67 -11.75
C PHE A 88 2.21 10.49 -12.17
N GLU A 89 2.18 11.81 -11.95
CA GLU A 89 3.30 12.69 -12.28
C GLU A 89 4.52 12.44 -11.38
N ASN A 90 4.31 11.80 -10.23
CA ASN A 90 5.34 11.53 -9.23
C ASN A 90 5.60 10.03 -9.03
N MET A 91 5.25 9.18 -10.01
CA MET A 91 5.40 7.72 -9.89
C MET A 91 6.82 7.27 -9.62
N LEU A 92 7.84 7.94 -10.15
CA LEU A 92 9.23 7.56 -9.90
C LEU A 92 9.59 7.67 -8.42
N ASN A 93 9.17 8.76 -7.77
CA ASN A 93 9.31 8.94 -6.32
C ASN A 93 8.51 7.86 -5.58
N GLY A 94 7.27 7.62 -6.03
CA GLY A 94 6.42 6.56 -5.50
C GLY A 94 7.09 5.19 -5.51
N ILE A 95 7.68 4.79 -6.64
CA ILE A 95 8.40 3.52 -6.80
C ILE A 95 9.61 3.46 -5.87
N GLU A 96 10.44 4.51 -5.86
CA GLU A 96 11.66 4.58 -5.05
C GLU A 96 11.32 4.41 -3.56
N HIS A 97 10.39 5.21 -3.03
CA HIS A 97 10.01 5.13 -1.62
C HIS A 97 9.26 3.83 -1.29
N CYS A 98 8.41 3.36 -2.19
CA CYS A 98 7.72 2.09 -2.03
C CYS A 98 8.71 0.93 -1.88
N ILE A 99 9.76 0.88 -2.69
CA ILE A 99 10.82 -0.14 -2.59
C ILE A 99 11.64 0.05 -1.31
N ALA A 100 11.99 1.28 -0.95
CA ALA A 100 12.80 1.59 0.23
C ALA A 100 12.14 1.13 1.54
N TYR A 101 10.80 1.17 1.61
CA TYR A 101 10.02 0.78 2.80
C TYR A 101 9.28 -0.55 2.61
N TYR A 102 9.60 -1.32 1.57
CA TYR A 102 8.95 -2.59 1.31
C TYR A 102 9.38 -3.66 2.32
N ALA A 103 8.41 -4.30 2.96
CA ALA A 103 8.61 -5.49 3.75
C ALA A 103 7.30 -6.28 3.87
N GLU A 104 7.44 -7.58 4.09
CA GLU A 104 6.34 -8.53 4.34
C GLU A 104 6.52 -9.22 5.69
N ASP A 105 5.42 -9.71 6.25
CA ASP A 105 5.44 -10.61 7.40
C ASP A 105 5.62 -12.08 6.99
N ASP A 106 5.60 -12.98 7.98
CA ASP A 106 5.75 -14.42 7.78
C ASP A 106 4.64 -15.05 6.90
N ASN A 107 3.51 -14.35 6.72
CA ASN A 107 2.41 -14.75 5.86
C ASN A 107 2.51 -14.18 4.43
N ARG A 108 3.61 -13.47 4.10
CA ARG A 108 3.83 -12.77 2.83
C ARG A 108 2.82 -11.62 2.62
N ILE A 109 2.34 -11.02 3.70
CA ILE A 109 1.46 -9.85 3.67
C ILE A 109 2.31 -8.62 4.03
N THR A 110 2.13 -7.53 3.29
CA THR A 110 2.88 -6.28 3.53
C THR A 110 2.72 -5.79 4.97
N VAL A 111 3.83 -5.43 5.62
CA VAL A 111 3.83 -4.83 6.97
C VAL A 111 3.39 -3.37 6.93
N LEU A 112 3.15 -2.76 8.09
CA LEU A 112 2.73 -1.36 8.17
C LEU A 112 3.67 -0.43 7.37
N TYR A 113 3.08 0.45 6.56
CA TYR A 113 3.72 1.35 5.60
C TYR A 113 4.27 0.69 4.32
N ALA A 114 4.18 -0.62 4.16
CA ALA A 114 4.58 -1.26 2.92
C ALA A 114 3.41 -1.33 1.92
N THR A 115 3.75 -1.31 0.63
CA THR A 115 2.82 -1.51 -0.48
C THR A 115 3.52 -2.22 -1.63
N GLN A 116 2.79 -3.07 -2.35
CA GLN A 116 3.26 -3.77 -3.56
C GLN A 116 3.00 -2.97 -4.85
N MET A 117 2.57 -1.71 -4.76
CA MET A 117 2.21 -0.92 -5.95
C MET A 117 3.35 -0.78 -6.96
N HIS A 118 4.62 -0.81 -6.49
CA HIS A 118 5.78 -0.86 -7.36
C HIS A 118 5.80 -2.07 -8.32
N GLU A 119 5.06 -3.15 -8.05
CA GLU A 119 4.94 -4.33 -8.92
C GLU A 119 4.00 -4.09 -10.11
N MET A 120 2.94 -3.30 -9.91
CA MET A 120 1.96 -2.99 -10.96
C MET A 120 2.44 -1.84 -11.84
N VAL A 121 3.03 -0.81 -11.24
CA VAL A 121 3.37 0.44 -11.95
C VAL A 121 4.41 0.22 -13.06
N GLN A 122 5.19 -0.86 -12.99
CA GLN A 122 6.15 -1.26 -14.05
C GLN A 122 5.47 -1.56 -15.41
N TYR A 123 4.15 -1.73 -15.40
CA TYR A 123 3.33 -2.10 -16.56
C TYR A 123 2.40 -0.97 -17.02
N LEU A 124 2.52 0.23 -16.43
CA LEU A 124 1.82 1.45 -16.82
C LEU A 124 2.69 2.32 -17.73
#